data_AF-A0A933UC78-F1
#
_entry.id   AF-A0A933UC78-F1
#
_cell.length_a   1.000
_cell.length_b   1.000
_cell.length_c   1.000
_cell.angle_alpha   90.00
_cell.angle_beta   90.00
_cell.angle_gamma   90.00
#
_symmetry.space_group_name_H-M   'P 1'
#
loop_
_entity.id
_entity.type
_entity.pdbx_description
1 polymer ?
#
loop_
_entity_poly.entity_id
_entity_poly.type
_entity_poly.pdbx_seq_one_letter_code
_entity_poly.pdbx_strand_id
1 'polypeptide(L)'
;MQRRRVEVKPLAAEALAREPFAAFDAWLARVEQAMPSAMRALLCLDEYERLQRALDAGWGGDFLDALRHTLQHRPRFVLLFTGAHTFAEMGPAWTDRFISARRVRVSFLQPDDVRPLLTKPIPEFDLTYAPGAVDAVIAATRCQPFLVQAVAFELVQFLNEQQRKEATPADVETAITRALESGGEYFANVWTDAGAGGQGILREIARRMRSAEWKSELPHVGCYGSNEVAARA
;
A
#
# COMPACT_ATOMS: atom_id res chain seq x y z
N MET A 1 -12.48 -4.57 24.41
CA MET A 1 -11.05 -4.96 24.33
C MET A 1 -10.40 -4.65 25.69
N GLN A 2 -10.20 -5.65 26.55
CA GLN A 2 -9.57 -5.44 27.87
C GLN A 2 -8.07 -5.15 27.65
N ARG A 3 -7.61 -3.93 27.95
CA ARG A 3 -6.17 -3.62 27.98
C ARG A 3 -5.52 -4.46 29.09
N ARG A 4 -4.84 -5.54 28.71
CA ARG A 4 -3.99 -6.31 29.62
C ARG A 4 -2.78 -5.43 29.94
N ARG A 5 -2.82 -4.71 31.06
CA ARG A 5 -1.75 -3.81 31.47
C ARG A 5 -0.58 -4.64 32.01
N VAL A 6 0.56 -4.56 31.31
CA VAL A 6 1.86 -4.99 31.82
C VAL A 6 2.55 -3.72 32.28
N GLU A 7 2.81 -3.60 33.58
CA GLU A 7 3.44 -2.42 34.16
C GLU A 7 4.92 -2.70 34.39
N VAL A 8 5.77 -1.94 33.70
CA VAL A 8 7.23 -2.05 33.79
C VAL A 8 7.78 -0.65 33.88
N LYS A 9 8.77 -0.44 34.76
CA LYS A 9 9.46 0.85 34.84
C LYS A 9 10.04 1.22 33.47
N PRO A 10 9.76 2.42 32.92
CA PRO A 10 10.30 2.87 31.65
C PRO A 10 11.82 2.78 31.57
N LEU A 11 12.34 2.59 30.36
CA LEU A 11 13.77 2.63 30.09
C LEU A 11 14.23 4.10 30.14
N ALA A 12 15.17 4.41 31.04
CA ALA A 12 15.66 5.76 31.25
C ALA A 12 16.69 6.16 30.18
N ALA A 13 16.67 7.42 29.75
CA ALA A 13 17.57 7.93 28.72
C ALA A 13 19.05 7.86 29.17
N GLU A 14 19.30 8.05 30.46
CA GLU A 14 20.64 8.00 31.05
C GLU A 14 21.25 6.58 30.93
N ALA A 15 20.42 5.55 31.07
CA ALA A 15 20.86 4.16 30.91
C ALA A 15 21.21 3.86 29.45
N LEU A 16 20.43 4.42 28.51
CA LEU A 16 20.67 4.29 27.08
C LEU A 16 21.92 5.05 26.61
N ALA A 17 22.22 6.20 27.23
CA ALA A 17 23.38 7.01 26.85
C ALA A 17 24.72 6.33 27.15
N ARG A 18 24.77 5.42 28.12
CA ARG A 18 26.01 4.72 28.53
C ARG A 18 26.19 3.39 27.81
N GLU A 19 25.22 2.50 27.91
CA GLU A 19 25.29 1.13 27.40
C GLU A 19 23.94 0.74 26.76
N PRO A 20 23.60 1.29 25.59
CA PRO A 20 22.24 1.25 25.04
C PRO A 20 21.71 -0.17 24.86
N PHE A 21 22.51 -1.06 24.29
CA PHE A 21 22.09 -2.43 24.01
C PHE A 21 21.93 -3.26 25.28
N ALA A 22 22.86 -3.16 26.24
CA ALA A 22 22.75 -3.86 27.51
C ALA A 22 21.59 -3.33 28.37
N ALA A 23 21.38 -2.01 28.39
CA ALA A 23 20.26 -1.40 29.10
C ALA A 23 18.90 -1.81 28.51
N PHE A 24 18.80 -1.87 27.17
CA PHE A 24 17.61 -2.34 26.49
C PHE A 24 17.36 -3.83 26.74
N ASP A 25 18.41 -4.66 26.67
CA ASP A 25 18.34 -6.10 26.95
C ASP A 25 17.84 -6.38 28.38
N ALA A 26 18.42 -5.73 29.38
CA ALA A 26 17.98 -5.83 30.77
C ALA A 26 16.54 -5.31 30.98
N TRP A 27 16.11 -4.32 30.20
CA TRP A 27 14.72 -3.86 30.21
C TRP A 27 13.77 -4.89 29.61
N LEU A 28 14.10 -5.52 28.49
CA LEU A 28 13.31 -6.61 27.90
C LEU A 28 13.16 -7.78 28.88
N ALA A 29 14.20 -8.12 29.64
CA ALA A 29 14.12 -9.14 30.69
C ALA A 29 13.08 -8.79 31.77
N ARG A 30 13.01 -7.52 32.20
CA ARG A 30 11.99 -7.04 33.15
C ARG A 30 10.58 -7.09 32.55
N VAL A 31 10.44 -6.75 31.27
CA VAL A 31 9.16 -6.88 30.56
C VAL A 31 8.72 -8.34 30.54
N GLU A 32 9.63 -9.26 30.22
CA GLU A 32 9.34 -10.69 30.20
C GLU A 32 8.88 -11.23 31.56
N GLN A 33 9.49 -10.78 32.64
CA GLN A 33 9.11 -11.13 34.02
C GLN A 33 7.72 -10.59 34.41
N ALA A 34 7.37 -9.39 33.94
CA ALA A 34 6.08 -8.77 34.24
C ALA A 34 4.92 -9.32 33.37
N MET A 35 5.23 -9.84 32.17
CA MET A 35 4.24 -10.41 31.27
C MET A 35 3.71 -11.76 31.80
N PRO A 36 2.38 -12.00 31.79
CA PRO A 36 1.82 -13.33 32.06
C PRO A 36 2.46 -14.41 31.18
N SER A 37 2.68 -15.62 31.69
CA SER A 37 3.45 -16.68 31.02
C SER A 37 3.01 -16.99 29.58
N ALA A 38 1.70 -16.97 29.30
CA ALA A 38 1.13 -17.22 27.97
C ALA A 38 1.16 -15.99 27.03
N MET A 39 1.56 -14.83 27.52
CA MET A 39 1.65 -13.59 26.73
C MET A 39 2.99 -13.51 25.98
N ARG A 40 2.91 -12.98 24.76
CA ARG A 40 4.05 -12.56 23.94
C ARG A 40 3.98 -11.06 23.68
N ALA A 41 5.13 -10.42 23.58
CA ALA A 41 5.26 -9.03 23.14
C ALA A 41 5.56 -8.98 21.64
N LEU A 42 4.93 -8.05 20.93
CA LEU A 42 5.20 -7.75 19.53
C LEU A 42 5.92 -6.41 19.43
N LEU A 43 7.13 -6.43 18.87
CA LEU A 43 7.94 -5.25 18.59
C LEU A 43 7.77 -4.92 17.11
N CYS A 44 7.03 -3.86 16.80
CA CYS A 44 6.78 -3.41 15.44
C CYS A 44 7.82 -2.37 15.02
N LEU A 45 8.54 -2.66 13.95
CA LEU A 45 9.45 -1.74 13.27
C LEU A 45 8.77 -1.32 11.96
N ASP A 46 8.09 -0.18 12.01
CA ASP A 46 7.42 0.40 10.86
C ASP A 46 8.38 1.24 10.02
N GLU A 47 8.14 1.27 8.71
CA GLU A 47 9.04 1.85 7.71
C GLU A 47 10.51 1.45 7.96
N TYR A 48 10.75 0.15 8.14
CA TYR A 48 12.04 -0.34 8.64
C TYR A 48 13.23 0.10 7.76
N GLU A 49 12.99 0.42 6.49
CA GLU A 49 13.99 0.93 5.54
C GLU A 49 14.63 2.23 6.00
N ARG A 50 13.92 3.01 6.82
CA ARG A 50 14.46 4.25 7.41
C ARG A 50 15.63 3.98 8.36
N LEU A 51 15.77 2.75 8.87
CA LEU A 51 16.94 2.32 9.63
C LEU A 51 18.20 2.19 8.78
N GLN A 52 18.08 2.19 7.44
CA GLN A 52 19.25 2.27 6.57
C GLN A 52 20.08 3.53 6.85
N ARG A 53 19.43 4.65 7.19
CA ARG A 53 20.12 5.88 7.60
C ARG A 53 21.00 5.68 8.85
N ALA A 54 20.61 4.78 9.75
CA ALA A 54 21.42 4.43 10.92
C ALA A 54 22.63 3.57 10.53
N LEU A 55 22.46 2.64 9.59
CA LEU A 55 23.56 1.86 9.01
C LEU A 55 24.57 2.78 8.32
N ASP A 56 24.10 3.72 7.51
CA ASP A 56 24.93 4.69 6.81
C ASP A 56 25.66 5.63 7.78
N ALA A 57 25.03 5.93 8.93
CA ALA A 57 25.64 6.67 10.03
C ALA A 57 26.62 5.84 10.88
N GLY A 58 26.81 4.54 10.57
CA GLY A 58 27.82 3.67 11.17
C GLY A 58 27.41 2.95 12.46
N TRP A 59 26.27 3.27 13.08
CA TRP A 59 25.83 2.62 14.33
C TRP A 59 24.69 1.62 14.14
N GLY A 60 24.02 1.62 12.98
CA GLY A 60 22.87 0.77 12.72
C GLY A 60 23.20 -0.73 12.71
N GLY A 61 24.45 -1.10 12.43
CA GLY A 61 24.89 -2.50 12.43
C GLY A 61 24.68 -3.16 13.80
N ASP A 62 25.23 -2.53 14.84
CA ASP A 62 25.10 -3.01 16.22
C ASP A 62 23.64 -3.07 16.68
N PHE A 63 22.82 -2.13 16.22
CA PHE A 63 21.38 -2.15 16.49
C PHE A 63 20.68 -3.34 15.84
N LEU A 64 20.96 -3.63 14.56
CA LEU A 64 20.40 -4.80 13.91
C LEU A 64 20.90 -6.11 14.55
N ASP A 65 22.14 -6.15 15.03
CA ASP A 65 22.68 -7.28 15.78
C ASP A 65 21.97 -7.47 17.14
N ALA A 66 21.64 -6.38 17.83
CA ALA A 66 20.84 -6.43 19.06
C ALA A 66 19.40 -6.95 18.81
N LEU A 67 18.77 -6.54 17.70
CA LEU A 67 17.46 -7.07 17.28
C LEU A 67 17.54 -8.56 16.95
N ARG A 68 18.57 -8.98 16.20
CA ARG A 68 18.81 -10.39 15.89
C ARG A 68 19.01 -11.21 17.17
N HIS A 69 19.82 -10.72 18.10
CA HIS A 69 20.03 -11.35 19.41
C HIS A 69 18.69 -11.52 20.16
N THR A 70 17.86 -10.48 20.16
CA THR A 70 16.51 -10.54 20.77
C THR A 70 15.65 -11.64 20.14
N LEU A 71 15.62 -11.72 18.80
CA LEU A 71 14.88 -12.74 18.07
C LEU A 71 15.37 -14.17 18.39
N GLN A 72 16.68 -14.36 18.55
CA GLN A 72 17.29 -15.67 18.79
C GLN A 72 17.15 -16.15 20.23
N HIS A 73 17.21 -15.25 21.21
CA HIS A 73 17.31 -15.62 22.63
C HIS A 73 16.03 -15.37 23.44
N ARG A 74 15.06 -14.62 22.90
CA ARG A 74 13.82 -14.30 23.61
C ARG A 74 12.56 -14.74 22.87
N PRO A 75 12.12 -16.00 23.00
CA PRO A 75 10.99 -16.55 22.24
C PRO A 75 9.62 -15.91 22.57
N ARG A 76 9.54 -15.14 23.66
CA ARG A 76 8.34 -14.37 24.03
C ARG A 76 8.28 -12.99 23.38
N PHE A 77 9.32 -12.58 22.66
CA PHE A 77 9.32 -11.38 21.84
C PHE A 77 9.28 -11.76 20.37
N VAL A 78 8.33 -11.16 19.65
CA VAL A 78 8.17 -11.31 18.22
C VAL A 78 8.55 -9.98 17.57
N LEU A 79 9.43 -10.01 16.56
CA LEU A 79 9.72 -8.84 15.74
C LEU A 79 8.80 -8.84 14.53
N LEU A 80 8.18 -7.70 14.24
CA LEU A 80 7.43 -7.45 13.02
C LEU A 80 8.05 -6.27 12.30
N PHE A 81 8.54 -6.50 11.08
CA PHE A 81 9.05 -5.46 10.20
C PHE A 81 7.99 -5.14 9.16
N THR A 82 7.62 -3.87 9.04
CA THR A 82 6.69 -3.38 8.00
C THR A 82 7.40 -2.35 7.13
N GLY A 83 7.26 -2.51 5.82
CA GLY A 83 7.98 -1.73 4.82
C GLY A 83 7.53 -2.10 3.39
N ALA A 84 7.92 -1.26 2.44
CA ALA A 84 7.70 -1.44 1.01
C ALA A 84 8.75 -2.35 0.35
N HIS A 85 9.97 -2.36 0.87
CA HIS A 85 11.07 -3.16 0.36
C HIS A 85 11.21 -4.48 1.11
N THR A 86 11.90 -5.43 0.48
CA THR A 86 12.32 -6.70 1.06
C THR A 86 13.76 -6.58 1.59
N PHE A 87 14.11 -7.42 2.57
CA PHE A 87 15.51 -7.48 3.06
C PHE A 87 16.53 -7.75 1.95
N ALA A 88 16.15 -8.49 0.90
CA ALA A 88 17.03 -8.75 -0.24
C ALA A 88 17.35 -7.47 -1.04
N GLU A 89 16.37 -6.57 -1.20
CA GLU A 89 16.56 -5.26 -1.83
C GLU A 89 17.39 -4.32 -0.95
N MET A 90 17.29 -4.46 0.37
CA MET A 90 18.09 -3.71 1.34
C MET A 90 19.54 -4.21 1.47
N GLY A 91 19.83 -5.43 1.02
CA GLY A 91 21.18 -5.99 0.90
C GLY A 91 21.66 -6.88 2.07
N PRO A 92 22.93 -7.33 2.01
CA PRO A 92 23.47 -8.38 2.89
C PRO A 92 23.34 -8.11 4.38
N ALA A 93 23.50 -6.83 4.78
CA ALA A 93 23.39 -6.41 6.17
C ALA A 93 22.03 -6.79 6.81
N TRP A 94 20.97 -6.86 6.00
CA TRP A 94 19.63 -7.25 6.42
C TRP A 94 19.40 -8.76 6.28
N THR A 95 19.74 -9.33 5.12
CA THR A 95 19.49 -10.76 4.85
C THR A 95 20.25 -11.68 5.79
N ASP A 96 21.50 -11.34 6.13
CA ASP A 96 22.36 -12.20 6.95
C ASP A 96 21.87 -12.24 8.40
N ARG A 97 21.28 -11.14 8.88
CA ARG A 97 20.79 -11.01 10.26
C ARG A 97 19.41 -11.60 10.45
N PHE A 98 18.54 -11.48 9.44
CA PHE A 98 17.13 -11.87 9.55
C PHE A 98 16.74 -12.96 8.56
N ILE A 99 17.66 -13.88 8.24
CA ILE A 99 17.42 -15.02 7.34
C ILE A 99 16.25 -15.91 7.77
N SER A 100 15.98 -16.00 9.07
CA SER A 100 14.87 -16.77 9.63
C SER A 100 13.54 -16.03 9.64
N ALA A 101 13.52 -14.75 9.25
CA ALA A 101 12.29 -13.96 9.23
C ALA A 101 11.34 -14.46 8.13
N ARG A 102 10.07 -14.61 8.49
CA ARG A 102 9.02 -14.98 7.53
C ARG A 102 8.49 -13.73 6.85
N ARG A 103 8.46 -13.77 5.52
CA ARG A 103 7.89 -12.70 4.69
C ARG A 103 6.40 -12.95 4.49
N VAL A 104 5.59 -11.94 4.80
CA VAL A 104 4.17 -11.91 4.46
C VAL A 104 3.98 -10.76 3.50
N ARG A 105 3.64 -11.08 2.24
CA ARG A 105 3.35 -10.07 1.23
C ARG A 105 1.91 -9.62 1.37
N VAL A 106 1.71 -8.32 1.61
CA VAL A 106 0.40 -7.68 1.44
C VAL A 106 0.27 -7.31 -0.03
N SER A 107 -0.80 -7.76 -0.66
CA SER A 107 -1.10 -7.50 -2.07
C SER A 107 -2.36 -6.64 -2.19
N PHE A 108 -2.81 -6.43 -3.42
CA PHE A 108 -4.07 -5.76 -3.69
C PHE A 108 -5.24 -6.55 -3.09
N LEU A 109 -6.34 -5.84 -2.82
CA LEU A 109 -7.57 -6.46 -2.33
C LEU A 109 -8.15 -7.39 -3.39
N GLN A 110 -8.95 -8.36 -2.98
CA GLN A 110 -9.78 -9.08 -3.95
C GLN A 110 -11.03 -8.25 -4.28
N PRO A 111 -11.63 -8.41 -5.48
CA PRO A 111 -12.88 -7.73 -5.82
C PRO A 111 -13.97 -7.91 -4.76
N ASP A 112 -14.07 -9.10 -4.17
CA ASP A 112 -15.05 -9.42 -3.13
C ASP A 112 -14.78 -8.70 -1.80
N ASP A 113 -13.53 -8.33 -1.53
CA ASP A 113 -13.16 -7.50 -0.37
C ASP A 113 -13.44 -6.00 -0.65
N VAL A 114 -13.36 -5.56 -1.91
CA VAL A 114 -13.63 -4.17 -2.30
C VAL A 114 -15.12 -3.84 -2.22
N ARG A 115 -16.00 -4.77 -2.62
CA ARG A 115 -17.46 -4.54 -2.60
C ARG A 115 -17.97 -4.05 -1.24
N PRO A 116 -17.72 -4.71 -0.10
CA PRO A 116 -18.20 -4.24 1.20
C PRO A 116 -17.54 -2.93 1.64
N LEU A 117 -16.30 -2.64 1.22
CA LEU A 117 -15.67 -1.35 1.49
C LEU A 117 -16.39 -0.19 0.81
N LEU A 118 -16.99 -0.44 -0.36
CA LEU A 118 -17.74 0.58 -1.10
C LEU A 118 -19.20 0.65 -0.65
N THR A 119 -19.86 -0.49 -0.45
CA THR A 119 -21.31 -0.53 -0.22
C THR A 119 -21.71 -0.51 1.25
N LYS A 120 -20.80 -0.88 2.16
CA LYS A 120 -21.07 -0.92 3.61
C LYS A 120 -19.80 -0.70 4.45
N PRO A 121 -19.07 0.42 4.25
CA PRO A 121 -17.87 0.72 5.03
C PRO A 121 -18.16 0.90 6.52
N ILE A 122 -19.35 1.41 6.86
CA ILE A 122 -19.85 1.62 8.22
C ILE A 122 -21.35 1.25 8.29
N PRO A 123 -21.91 0.96 9.48
CA PRO A 123 -23.30 0.55 9.62
C PRO A 123 -24.32 1.58 9.08
N GLU A 124 -24.05 2.88 9.23
CA GLU A 124 -24.93 3.99 8.85
C GLU A 124 -24.65 4.54 7.43
N PHE A 125 -23.99 3.77 6.57
CA PHE A 125 -23.71 4.19 5.20
C PHE A 125 -24.94 4.04 4.30
N ASP A 126 -25.42 5.15 3.70
CA ASP A 126 -26.71 5.19 2.98
C ASP A 126 -26.62 5.40 1.46
N LEU A 127 -25.41 5.47 0.91
CA LEU A 127 -25.18 5.62 -0.51
C LEU A 127 -25.44 4.29 -1.24
N THR A 128 -26.25 4.34 -2.29
CA THR A 128 -26.56 3.22 -3.18
C THR A 128 -25.77 3.30 -4.49
N TYR A 129 -25.63 2.16 -5.17
CA TYR A 129 -24.89 2.06 -6.42
C TYR A 129 -25.79 1.47 -7.51
N ALA A 130 -25.92 2.17 -8.63
CA ALA A 130 -26.54 1.64 -9.83
C ALA A 130 -25.73 0.45 -10.40
N PRO A 131 -26.37 -0.44 -11.20
CA PRO A 131 -25.68 -1.56 -11.82
C PRO A 131 -24.39 -1.13 -12.56
N GLY A 132 -23.29 -1.84 -12.28
CA GLY A 132 -21.98 -1.59 -12.90
C GLY A 132 -21.13 -0.48 -12.24
N ALA A 133 -21.67 0.36 -11.35
CA ALA A 133 -20.88 1.43 -10.73
C ALA A 133 -19.73 0.89 -9.85
N VAL A 134 -20.02 -0.12 -9.02
CA VAL A 134 -18.99 -0.78 -8.20
C VAL A 134 -17.96 -1.51 -9.08
N ASP A 135 -18.41 -2.15 -10.15
CA ASP A 135 -17.52 -2.87 -11.06
C ASP A 135 -16.59 -1.90 -11.81
N ALA A 136 -17.06 -0.70 -12.14
CA ALA A 136 -16.24 0.37 -12.72
C ALA A 136 -15.11 0.80 -11.77
N VAL A 137 -15.41 1.00 -10.47
CA VAL A 137 -14.36 1.30 -9.46
C VAL A 137 -13.33 0.17 -9.39
N ILE A 138 -13.79 -1.08 -9.33
CA ILE A 138 -12.91 -2.27 -9.28
C ILE A 138 -12.03 -2.35 -10.53
N ALA A 139 -12.60 -2.13 -11.72
CA ALA A 139 -11.89 -2.20 -12.98
C ALA A 139 -10.82 -1.12 -13.10
N ALA A 140 -11.16 0.13 -12.75
CA ALA A 140 -10.25 1.28 -12.84
C ALA A 140 -9.09 1.18 -11.85
N THR A 141 -9.39 0.79 -10.60
CA THR A 141 -8.39 0.77 -9.52
C THR A 141 -7.60 -0.54 -9.45
N ARG A 142 -8.05 -1.58 -10.16
CA ARG A 142 -7.53 -2.95 -10.07
C ARG A 142 -7.46 -3.47 -8.63
N CYS A 143 -8.36 -3.00 -7.76
CA CYS A 143 -8.39 -3.31 -6.33
C CYS A 143 -7.14 -2.86 -5.54
N GLN A 144 -6.37 -1.91 -6.07
CA GLN A 144 -5.27 -1.29 -5.32
C GLN A 144 -5.86 -0.50 -4.14
N PRO A 145 -5.47 -0.77 -2.88
CA PRO A 145 -6.17 -0.26 -1.70
C PRO A 145 -6.29 1.26 -1.63
N PHE A 146 -5.21 1.99 -1.95
CA PHE A 146 -5.21 3.45 -1.93
C PHE A 146 -6.12 4.04 -3.02
N LEU A 147 -6.04 3.54 -4.26
CA LEU A 147 -6.83 4.00 -5.39
C LEU A 147 -8.32 3.70 -5.18
N VAL A 148 -8.68 2.53 -4.64
CA VAL A 148 -10.06 2.22 -4.24
C VAL A 148 -10.59 3.28 -3.28
N GLN A 149 -9.82 3.61 -2.24
CA GLN A 149 -10.21 4.60 -1.24
C GLN A 149 -10.27 6.02 -1.81
N ALA A 150 -9.30 6.41 -2.65
CA ALA A 150 -9.27 7.72 -3.28
C ALA A 150 -10.50 7.95 -4.19
N VAL A 151 -10.82 6.97 -5.05
CA VAL A 151 -12.02 7.03 -5.90
C VAL A 151 -13.30 7.02 -5.07
N ALA A 152 -13.37 6.18 -4.04
CA ALA A 152 -14.54 6.12 -3.16
C ALA A 152 -14.78 7.45 -2.42
N PHE A 153 -13.71 8.06 -1.92
CA PHE A 153 -13.75 9.36 -1.26
C PHE A 153 -14.29 10.44 -2.19
N GLU A 154 -13.71 10.58 -3.38
CA GLU A 154 -14.14 11.58 -4.36
C GLU A 154 -15.57 11.34 -4.85
N LEU A 155 -15.99 10.09 -4.99
CA LEU A 155 -17.36 9.74 -5.36
C LEU A 155 -18.36 10.19 -4.30
N VAL A 156 -18.06 9.95 -3.02
CA VAL A 156 -18.89 10.41 -1.90
C VAL A 156 -18.94 11.94 -1.86
N GLN A 157 -17.80 12.62 -2.00
CA GLN A 157 -17.76 14.09 -2.02
C GLN A 157 -18.60 14.65 -3.18
N PHE A 158 -18.41 14.11 -4.38
CA PHE A 158 -19.14 14.53 -5.56
C PHE A 158 -20.66 14.35 -5.38
N LEU A 159 -21.11 13.20 -4.88
CA LEU A 159 -22.55 12.97 -4.67
C LEU A 159 -23.13 13.85 -3.56
N ASN A 160 -22.36 14.13 -2.51
CA ASN A 160 -22.74 15.08 -1.46
C ASN A 160 -22.93 16.50 -2.01
N GLU A 161 -22.03 16.99 -2.87
CA GLU A 161 -22.16 18.28 -3.55
C GLU A 161 -23.45 18.36 -4.39
N GLN A 162 -23.81 17.25 -5.05
CA GLN A 162 -25.03 17.15 -5.86
C GLN A 162 -26.29 16.84 -5.03
N GLN A 163 -26.16 16.66 -3.71
CA GLN A 163 -27.24 16.22 -2.82
C GLN A 163 -27.93 14.92 -3.29
N ARG A 164 -27.15 14.02 -3.89
CA ARG A 164 -27.59 12.71 -4.39
C ARG A 164 -27.05 11.59 -3.51
N LYS A 165 -27.72 10.44 -3.54
CA LYS A 165 -27.34 9.25 -2.77
C LYS A 165 -27.18 7.99 -3.62
N GLU A 166 -27.38 8.08 -4.93
CA GLU A 166 -27.16 6.97 -5.85
C GLU A 166 -26.00 7.30 -6.81
N ALA A 167 -24.97 6.46 -6.78
CA ALA A 167 -23.82 6.49 -7.66
C ALA A 167 -24.09 5.72 -8.96
N THR A 168 -23.83 6.37 -10.10
CA THR A 168 -23.85 5.75 -11.43
C THR A 168 -22.41 5.53 -11.95
N PRO A 169 -22.22 4.71 -13.01
CA PRO A 169 -20.91 4.60 -13.65
C PRO A 169 -20.34 5.96 -14.12
N ALA A 170 -21.17 6.90 -14.56
CA ALA A 170 -20.72 8.22 -14.97
C ALA A 170 -20.20 9.07 -13.79
N ASP A 171 -20.82 8.93 -12.60
CA ASP A 171 -20.33 9.58 -11.39
C ASP A 171 -18.97 8.98 -10.96
N VAL A 172 -18.76 7.68 -11.19
CA VAL A 172 -17.47 7.00 -10.94
C VAL A 172 -16.37 7.53 -11.86
N GLU A 173 -16.63 7.72 -13.16
CA GLU A 173 -15.65 8.33 -14.07
C GLU A 173 -15.27 9.75 -13.64
N THR A 174 -16.24 10.51 -13.15
CA THR A 174 -15.99 11.84 -12.58
C THR A 174 -15.11 11.75 -11.32
N ALA A 175 -15.41 10.82 -10.42
CA ALA A 175 -14.63 10.59 -9.21
C ALA A 175 -13.20 10.11 -9.50
N ILE A 176 -13.00 9.27 -10.53
CA ILE A 176 -11.67 8.85 -10.99
C ILE A 176 -10.86 10.07 -11.44
N THR A 177 -11.46 10.96 -12.24
CA THR A 177 -10.80 12.19 -12.70
C THR A 177 -10.37 13.05 -11.51
N ARG A 178 -11.27 13.26 -10.54
CA ARG A 178 -10.94 14.00 -9.31
C ARG A 178 -9.84 13.32 -8.49
N ALA A 179 -9.87 11.99 -8.37
CA ALA A 179 -8.89 11.21 -7.60
C ALA A 179 -7.49 11.25 -8.21
N LEU A 180 -7.37 11.43 -9.54
CA LEU A 180 -6.08 11.66 -10.19
C LEU A 180 -5.47 13.01 -9.79
N GLU A 181 -6.30 14.02 -9.57
CA GLU A 181 -5.86 15.35 -9.12
C GLU A 181 -5.54 15.35 -7.62
N SER A 182 -6.44 14.85 -6.78
CA SER A 182 -6.26 14.84 -5.32
C SER A 182 -5.20 13.81 -4.86
N GLY A 183 -4.99 12.75 -5.62
CA GLY A 183 -3.97 11.73 -5.37
C GLY A 183 -2.55 12.07 -5.87
N GLY A 184 -2.27 13.32 -6.23
CA GLY A 184 -1.03 13.73 -6.90
C GLY A 184 0.27 13.23 -6.22
N GLU A 185 0.34 13.26 -4.89
CA GLU A 185 1.51 12.78 -4.13
C GLU A 185 1.76 11.27 -4.32
N TYR A 186 0.71 10.45 -4.35
CA TYR A 186 0.83 9.02 -4.59
C TYR A 186 1.42 8.75 -5.98
N PHE A 187 0.92 9.43 -7.02
CA PHE A 187 1.43 9.28 -8.38
C PHE A 187 2.85 9.82 -8.53
N ALA A 188 3.20 10.91 -7.83
CA ALA A 188 4.56 11.44 -7.79
C ALA A 188 5.55 10.43 -7.16
N ASN A 189 5.14 9.72 -6.10
CA ASN A 189 5.94 8.67 -5.49
C ASN A 189 6.11 7.48 -6.44
N VAL A 190 5.02 6.97 -7.04
CA VAL A 190 5.08 5.89 -8.05
C VAL A 190 6.00 6.27 -9.21
N TRP A 191 5.93 7.51 -9.68
CA TRP A 191 6.80 8.03 -10.74
C TRP A 191 8.28 8.06 -10.32
N THR A 192 8.56 8.51 -9.09
CA THR A 192 9.91 8.59 -8.54
C THR A 192 10.51 7.20 -8.35
N ASP A 193 9.77 6.29 -7.72
CA ASP A 193 10.18 4.92 -7.42
C ASP A 193 10.46 4.08 -8.68
N ALA A 194 9.79 4.40 -9.79
CA ALA A 194 10.02 3.73 -11.07
C ALA A 194 11.46 3.94 -11.61
N GLY A 195 12.16 4.99 -11.16
CA GLY A 195 13.50 5.35 -11.64
C GLY A 195 13.54 5.65 -13.14
N ALA A 196 14.73 6.00 -13.68
CA ALA A 196 14.84 6.44 -15.08
C ALA A 196 14.33 5.40 -16.10
N GLY A 197 14.60 4.11 -15.86
CA GLY A 197 14.15 3.02 -16.72
C GLY A 197 12.63 2.83 -16.69
N GLY A 198 12.04 2.76 -15.49
CA GLY A 198 10.59 2.59 -15.34
C GLY A 198 9.81 3.81 -15.83
N GLN A 199 10.32 5.02 -15.57
CA GLN A 199 9.77 6.26 -16.13
C GLN A 199 9.75 6.26 -17.67
N GLY A 200 10.79 5.72 -18.31
CA GLY A 200 10.83 5.52 -19.75
C GLY A 200 9.71 4.60 -20.25
N ILE A 201 9.49 3.47 -19.56
CA ILE A 201 8.42 2.52 -19.86
C ILE A 201 7.04 3.18 -19.70
N LEU A 202 6.80 3.88 -18.59
CA LEU A 202 5.54 4.56 -18.31
C LEU A 202 5.21 5.62 -19.38
N ARG A 203 6.20 6.40 -19.83
CA ARG A 203 6.01 7.37 -20.92
C ARG A 203 5.61 6.70 -22.23
N GLU A 204 6.24 5.58 -22.57
CA GLU A 204 5.93 4.86 -23.81
C GLU A 204 4.53 4.22 -23.76
N ILE A 205 4.14 3.66 -22.62
CA ILE A 205 2.76 3.17 -22.40
C ILE A 205 1.76 4.31 -22.61
N ALA A 206 1.97 5.46 -21.95
CA ALA A 206 1.09 6.62 -22.08
C ALA A 206 0.99 7.13 -23.52
N ARG A 207 2.10 7.13 -24.28
CA ARG A 207 2.12 7.52 -25.69
C ARG A 207 1.30 6.55 -26.56
N ARG A 208 1.42 5.25 -26.31
CA ARG A 208 0.67 4.22 -27.04
C ARG A 208 -0.82 4.26 -26.75
N MET A 209 -1.21 4.48 -25.49
CA MET A 209 -2.63 4.59 -25.10
C MET A 209 -3.30 5.78 -25.81
N ARG A 210 -2.68 6.96 -25.81
CA ARG A 210 -3.18 8.12 -26.58
C ARG A 210 -3.29 7.85 -28.08
N SER A 211 -2.37 7.04 -28.62
CA SER A 211 -2.39 6.69 -30.06
C SER A 211 -3.47 5.64 -30.41
N ALA A 212 -3.89 4.84 -29.42
CA ALA A 212 -4.94 3.84 -29.58
C ALA A 212 -6.34 4.46 -29.44
N GLU A 213 -6.52 5.37 -28.49
CA GLU A 213 -7.77 6.16 -28.31
C GLU A 213 -8.02 7.10 -29.51
N TRP A 214 -6.96 7.65 -30.12
CA TRP A 214 -7.07 8.44 -31.37
C TRP A 214 -7.56 7.62 -32.58
N LYS A 215 -7.42 6.28 -32.56
CA LYS A 215 -7.91 5.42 -33.65
C LYS A 215 -9.38 5.01 -33.51
N SER A 216 -10.04 5.31 -32.38
CA SER A 216 -11.47 5.04 -32.17
C SER A 216 -12.41 6.21 -32.50
N GLU A 217 -11.88 7.39 -32.88
CA GLU A 217 -12.68 8.56 -33.33
C GLU A 217 -12.39 8.93 -34.80
N LEU A 218 -12.60 8.00 -35.72
CA LEU A 218 -12.84 8.38 -37.12
C LEU A 218 -14.34 8.25 -37.41
N PRO A 219 -15.05 9.34 -37.79
CA PRO A 219 -16.43 9.23 -38.21
C PRO A 219 -16.53 8.34 -39.45
N HIS A 220 -17.45 7.38 -39.40
CA HIS A 220 -17.99 6.74 -40.60
C HIS A 220 -18.48 7.82 -41.57
N VAL A 221 -17.72 8.05 -42.64
CA VAL A 221 -18.28 8.68 -43.84
C VAL A 221 -18.92 7.56 -44.66
N GLY A 222 -20.25 7.54 -44.67
CA GLY A 222 -21.05 6.61 -45.45
C GLY A 222 -21.02 6.91 -46.95
N CYS A 223 -21.04 5.82 -47.71
CA CYS A 223 -21.70 5.53 -48.99
C CYS A 223 -21.88 6.63 -50.04
N TYR A 224 -21.39 6.36 -51.26
CA TYR A 224 -22.07 6.32 -52.58
C TYR A 224 -20.94 5.98 -53.58
N GLY A 225 -20.95 4.96 -54.44
CA GLY A 225 -22.01 4.23 -55.10
C GLY A 225 -21.70 4.25 -56.61
N SER A 226 -21.72 3.07 -57.24
CA SER A 226 -22.01 2.78 -58.66
C SER A 226 -20.88 2.17 -59.50
N ASN A 227 -21.19 0.95 -59.97
CA ASN A 227 -20.99 0.44 -61.35
C ASN A 227 -19.55 0.08 -61.77
N GLU A 228 -19.24 -1.03 -62.43
CA GLU A 228 -19.98 -2.19 -62.97
C GLU A 228 -18.92 -3.13 -63.60
N VAL A 229 -19.33 -4.33 -64.02
CA VAL A 229 -18.75 -5.13 -65.12
C VAL A 229 -17.54 -6.05 -64.82
N ALA A 230 -17.90 -7.33 -64.64
CA ALA A 230 -17.46 -8.50 -65.41
C ALA A 230 -16.09 -9.17 -65.22
N ALA A 231 -16.21 -10.48 -64.95
CA ALA A 231 -15.66 -11.61 -65.71
C ALA A 231 -14.19 -12.05 -65.55
N ARG A 232 -14.09 -13.34 -65.18
CA ARG A 232 -13.04 -14.34 -65.52
C ARG A 232 -11.66 -14.08 -64.89
N ALA A 233 -10.94 -15.05 -64.35
CA ALA A 233 -10.95 -16.51 -64.48
C ALA A 233 -10.58 -17.17 -63.15
#